data_AF-A0A938NU06-F1
#
_entry.id   AF-A0A938NU06-F1
#
_cell.length_a   1.000
_cell.length_b   1.000
_cell.length_c   1.000
_cell.angle_alpha   90.00
_cell.angle_beta   90.00
_cell.angle_gamma   90.00
#
_symmetry.space_group_name_H-M   'P 1'
#
loop_
_entity.id
_entity.type
_entity.pdbx_description
1 polymer ?
#
loop_
_entity_poly.entity_id
_entity_poly.type
_entity_poly.pdbx_seq_one_letter_code
_entity_poly.pdbx_strand_id
1 'polypeptide(L)'
;MATLVLHPNSPDSRLVLLDKPSLIIGSATDVDICLNSESVSARHARIEHKPDGYYVISLTSTFGVLVNGTEITFQRLKHGDKLDIGGIKALLLLSDEELSAHDSLRAEQPAMPMLPATMMSAGLTTPPKGPVRCPQCGMPLMPGAPACAHCGLMFSNLPAMPMGFIPPIQTGQNGPGILPIIALLAALTVVGAPIALVLGLMTFSIIRKRGGTARDQVLAKWSVGLGLVWLMLGAVAAVVLVRNMKLQDQMNAAKVQQLEQRKVIEVNEAKVIRALKNLACAQKYAQTTESYDADADGQGEYGTLLNLTEAKSPFFDADLTDGKAYGYEFAIPQTSEGQFLAVAEPVRYGETGARTFVINQDGRIRGADAGGQRFGQGSTML
;
A
#
# COMPACT_ATOMS: atom_id res chain seq x y z
N MET A 1 -11.04 -22.88 1.37
CA MET A 1 -10.41 -21.79 2.15
C MET A 1 -9.68 -22.32 3.39
N ALA A 2 -8.45 -21.88 3.65
CA ALA A 2 -7.67 -22.27 4.83
C ALA A 2 -7.52 -21.12 5.85
N THR A 3 -7.50 -21.48 7.13
CA THR A 3 -7.33 -20.58 8.27
C THR A 3 -6.14 -21.02 9.11
N LEU A 4 -5.25 -20.09 9.45
CA LEU A 4 -4.16 -20.28 10.41
C LEU A 4 -4.58 -19.72 11.77
N VAL A 5 -4.64 -20.58 12.78
CA VAL A 5 -4.96 -20.21 14.17
C VAL A 5 -3.65 -20.01 14.93
N LEU A 6 -3.31 -18.78 15.26
CA LEU A 6 -2.16 -18.43 16.10
C LEU A 6 -2.56 -18.54 17.57
N HIS A 7 -1.65 -19.04 18.41
CA HIS A 7 -1.88 -19.28 19.84
C HIS A 7 -3.16 -20.08 20.15
N PRO A 8 -3.34 -21.30 19.57
CA PRO A 8 -4.59 -22.07 19.64
C PRO A 8 -5.02 -22.49 21.07
N ASN A 9 -4.15 -22.32 22.07
CA ASN A 9 -4.42 -22.64 23.47
C ASN A 9 -4.22 -21.42 24.42
N SER A 10 -4.29 -20.20 23.89
CA SER A 10 -4.17 -18.95 24.67
C SER A 10 -5.46 -18.12 24.54
N PRO A 11 -5.84 -17.32 25.54
CA PRO A 11 -6.84 -16.26 25.37
C PRO A 11 -6.51 -15.29 24.22
N ASP A 12 -5.23 -15.14 23.87
CA ASP A 12 -4.75 -14.30 22.76
C ASP A 12 -4.84 -14.98 21.37
N SER A 13 -5.71 -15.97 21.21
CA SER A 13 -5.84 -16.69 19.93
C SER A 13 -6.23 -15.74 18.78
N ARG A 14 -5.50 -15.82 17.66
CA ARG A 14 -5.73 -14.97 16.48
C ARG A 14 -5.93 -15.83 15.24
N LEU A 15 -7.08 -15.65 14.58
CA LEU A 15 -7.41 -16.31 13.33
C LEU A 15 -6.91 -15.47 12.15
N VAL A 16 -6.16 -16.09 11.24
CA VAL A 16 -5.65 -15.47 10.02
C VAL A 16 -6.11 -16.27 8.82
N LEU A 17 -6.83 -15.63 7.90
CA LEU A 17 -7.28 -16.25 6.66
C LEU A 17 -6.11 -16.33 5.67
N LEU A 18 -5.94 -17.48 5.01
CA LEU A 18 -4.95 -17.66 3.96
C LEU A 18 -5.56 -17.40 2.58
N ASP A 19 -5.79 -16.13 2.27
CA ASP A 19 -6.56 -15.65 1.11
C ASP A 19 -5.69 -15.24 -0.11
N LYS A 20 -4.37 -15.17 0.05
CA LYS A 20 -3.43 -14.84 -1.02
C LYS A 20 -2.67 -16.08 -1.51
N PRO A 21 -2.19 -16.10 -2.77
CA PRO A 21 -1.37 -17.19 -3.29
C PRO A 21 -0.04 -17.37 -2.54
N SER A 22 0.45 -16.31 -1.90
CA SER A 22 1.67 -16.33 -1.08
C SER A 22 1.51 -15.32 0.05
N LEU A 23 1.81 -15.75 1.28
CA LEU A 23 1.78 -14.94 2.50
C LEU A 23 3.11 -15.05 3.24
N ILE A 24 3.67 -13.92 3.65
CA ILE A 24 4.90 -13.86 4.44
C ILE A 24 4.55 -13.69 5.92
N ILE A 25 5.19 -14.50 6.76
CA ILE A 25 5.10 -14.47 8.21
C ILE A 25 6.43 -13.95 8.77
N GLY A 26 6.39 -12.98 9.68
CA GLY A 26 7.60 -12.43 10.29
C GLY A 26 7.31 -11.32 11.30
N SER A 27 8.36 -10.68 11.82
CA SER A 27 8.24 -9.58 12.80
C SER A 27 8.26 -8.19 12.19
N ALA A 28 8.60 -8.04 10.90
CA ALA A 28 8.55 -6.73 10.25
C ALA A 28 7.10 -6.26 10.05
N THR A 29 6.90 -4.95 9.96
CA THR A 29 5.57 -4.35 9.81
C THR A 29 5.02 -4.41 8.39
N ASP A 30 5.86 -4.78 7.40
CA ASP A 30 5.53 -4.87 5.98
C ASP A 30 5.12 -6.29 5.52
N VAL A 31 5.06 -7.26 6.44
CA VAL A 31 4.68 -8.66 6.14
C VAL A 31 3.19 -8.91 6.32
N ASP A 32 2.66 -9.95 5.67
CA ASP A 32 1.23 -10.26 5.70
C ASP A 32 0.76 -10.73 7.09
N ILE A 33 1.58 -11.52 7.78
CA ILE A 33 1.29 -12.05 9.12
C ILE A 33 2.39 -11.59 10.07
N CYS A 34 2.17 -10.42 10.68
CA CYS A 34 3.09 -9.85 11.66
C CYS A 34 2.96 -10.58 13.01
N LEU A 35 4.08 -11.12 13.51
CA LEU A 35 4.23 -11.77 14.81
C LEU A 35 5.21 -10.95 15.67
N ASN A 36 4.75 -10.45 16.81
CA ASN A 36 5.56 -9.62 17.70
C ASN A 36 6.34 -10.50 18.70
N SER A 37 7.48 -11.03 18.29
CA SER A 37 8.38 -11.85 19.12
C SER A 37 9.83 -11.67 18.69
N GLU A 38 10.75 -11.57 19.66
CA GLU A 38 12.20 -11.43 19.40
C GLU A 38 12.80 -12.66 18.72
N SER A 39 12.21 -13.84 18.92
CA SER A 39 12.61 -15.08 18.28
C SER A 39 12.09 -15.22 16.84
N VAL A 40 11.31 -14.25 16.35
CA VAL A 40 10.79 -14.22 14.99
C VAL A 40 11.59 -13.20 14.14
N SER A 41 12.32 -13.68 13.13
CA SER A 41 12.96 -12.83 12.13
C SER A 41 11.98 -11.94 11.33
N ALA A 42 12.48 -10.83 10.78
CA ALA A 42 11.71 -9.87 9.99
C ALA A 42 10.83 -10.52 8.92
N ARG A 43 11.37 -11.52 8.20
CA ARG A 43 10.65 -12.41 7.27
C ARG A 43 11.07 -13.84 7.59
N HIS A 44 10.26 -14.55 8.35
CA HIS A 44 10.62 -15.82 8.99
C HIS A 44 10.20 -17.03 8.15
N ALA A 45 8.95 -17.02 7.68
CA ALA A 45 8.38 -18.12 6.92
C ALA A 45 7.48 -17.57 5.81
N ARG A 46 7.24 -18.41 4.79
CA ARG A 46 6.29 -18.11 3.72
C ARG A 46 5.32 -19.28 3.59
N ILE A 47 4.03 -18.98 3.52
CA ILE A 47 3.00 -19.95 3.15
C ILE A 47 2.59 -19.68 1.71
N GLU A 48 2.70 -20.70 0.86
CA GLU A 48 2.27 -20.66 -0.54
C GLU A 48 1.04 -21.55 -0.73
N HIS A 49 0.04 -21.04 -1.44
CA HIS A 49 -1.10 -21.81 -1.91
C HIS A 49 -0.83 -22.25 -3.35
N LYS A 50 -0.69 -23.56 -3.56
CA LYS A 50 -0.50 -24.20 -4.87
C LYS A 50 -1.77 -25.00 -5.23
N PRO A 51 -1.95 -25.41 -6.49
CA PRO A 51 -3.12 -26.17 -6.92
C PRO A 51 -3.35 -27.47 -6.14
N ASP A 52 -2.29 -28.04 -5.59
CA ASP A 52 -2.29 -29.25 -4.79
C ASP A 52 -2.27 -28.98 -3.27
N GLY A 53 -2.42 -27.74 -2.82
CA GLY A 53 -2.62 -27.38 -1.42
C GLY A 53 -1.60 -26.37 -0.89
N TYR A 54 -1.50 -26.29 0.44
CA TYR A 54 -0.69 -25.29 1.13
C TYR A 54 0.70 -25.83 1.46
N TYR A 55 1.71 -24.98 1.27
CA TYR A 55 3.11 -25.28 1.53
C TYR A 55 3.71 -24.23 2.47
N VAL A 56 4.52 -24.66 3.42
CA VAL A 56 5.35 -23.79 4.25
C VAL A 56 6.80 -23.85 3.80
N ILE A 57 7.44 -22.69 3.71
CA ILE A 57 8.84 -22.50 3.39
C ILE A 57 9.49 -21.72 4.53
N SER A 58 10.55 -22.26 5.13
CA SER A 58 11.37 -21.49 6.06
C SER A 58 12.26 -20.52 5.28
N LEU A 59 12.28 -19.25 5.68
CA LEU A 59 13.13 -18.22 5.08
C LEU A 59 14.40 -17.95 5.91
N THR A 60 14.50 -18.48 7.13
CA THR A 60 15.63 -18.26 8.04
C THR A 60 16.09 -19.54 8.72
N SER A 61 17.34 -19.53 9.21
CA SER A 61 17.98 -20.68 9.88
C SER A 61 18.18 -20.47 11.39
N THR A 62 17.70 -19.36 11.97
CA THR A 62 18.07 -18.96 13.34
C THR A 62 17.23 -19.65 14.41
N PHE A 63 15.91 -19.71 14.23
CA PHE A 63 14.98 -20.41 15.13
C PHE A 63 14.11 -21.44 14.40
N GLY A 64 14.31 -21.57 13.07
CA GLY A 64 13.66 -22.56 12.21
C GLY A 64 12.13 -22.43 12.16
N VAL A 65 11.52 -23.21 11.27
CA VAL A 65 10.08 -23.46 11.29
C VAL A 65 9.89 -24.93 11.61
N LEU A 66 9.13 -25.24 12.66
CA LEU A 66 8.79 -26.62 12.98
C LEU A 66 7.37 -26.92 12.57
N VAL A 67 7.15 -28.10 11.99
CA VAL A 67 5.82 -28.65 11.72
C VAL A 67 5.70 -29.96 12.49
N ASN A 68 4.71 -30.05 13.37
CA ASN A 68 4.51 -31.16 14.28
C ASN A 68 5.78 -31.54 15.08
N GLY A 69 6.59 -30.53 15.44
CA GLY A 69 7.83 -30.70 16.20
C GLY A 69 9.07 -31.08 15.39
N THR A 70 8.96 -31.19 14.06
CA THR A 70 10.11 -31.43 13.17
C THR A 70 10.48 -30.15 12.45
N GLU A 71 11.75 -29.75 12.50
CA GLU A 71 12.24 -28.59 11.74
C GLU A 71 12.20 -28.86 10.23
N ILE A 72 11.70 -27.90 9.47
CA ILE A 72 11.56 -28.02 8.02
C ILE A 72 12.18 -26.83 7.29
N THR A 73 12.59 -27.07 6.05
CA THR A 73 12.92 -26.02 5.08
C THR A 73 11.75 -25.80 4.12
N PHE A 74 11.07 -26.90 3.73
CA PHE A 74 9.93 -26.91 2.84
C PHE A 74 9.05 -28.10 3.14
N GLN A 75 7.74 -27.89 3.36
CA GLN A 75 6.80 -28.98 3.58
C GLN A 75 5.39 -28.62 3.12
N ARG A 76 4.67 -29.59 2.57
CA ARG A 76 3.22 -29.50 2.34
C ARG A 76 2.48 -29.64 3.66
N LEU A 77 1.61 -28.68 3.97
CA LEU A 77 0.79 -28.69 5.17
C LEU A 77 -0.52 -29.47 4.96
N LYS A 78 -0.98 -30.13 6.02
CA LYS A 78 -2.25 -30.84 6.09
C LYS A 78 -3.19 -30.18 7.09
N HIS A 79 -4.47 -30.48 6.96
CA HIS A 79 -5.46 -30.08 7.97
C HIS A 79 -5.04 -30.60 9.35
N GLY A 80 -5.04 -29.71 10.34
CA GLY A 80 -4.66 -30.00 11.72
C GLY A 80 -3.16 -29.94 12.02
N ASP A 81 -2.31 -29.60 11.04
CA ASP A 81 -0.87 -29.47 11.28
C ASP A 81 -0.56 -28.32 12.25
N LYS A 82 0.34 -28.60 13.20
CA LYS A 82 0.82 -27.64 14.19
C LYS A 82 2.14 -27.05 13.71
N LEU A 83 2.18 -25.74 13.54
CA LEU A 83 3.40 -25.02 13.18
C LEU A 83 3.98 -24.34 14.44
N ASP A 84 5.29 -24.28 14.53
CA ASP A 84 6.03 -23.46 15.49
C ASP A 84 6.94 -22.52 14.70
N ILE A 85 6.76 -21.22 14.89
CA ILE A 85 7.48 -20.16 14.19
C ILE A 85 8.12 -19.28 15.25
N GLY A 86 9.41 -19.51 15.55
CA GLY A 86 10.12 -18.76 16.59
C GLY A 86 9.42 -18.79 17.96
N GLY A 87 8.88 -19.94 18.37
CA GLY A 87 8.18 -20.13 19.64
C GLY A 87 6.67 -19.81 19.60
N ILE A 88 6.17 -19.29 18.48
CA ILE A 88 4.74 -19.02 18.28
C ILE A 88 4.08 -20.26 17.71
N LYS A 89 3.19 -20.87 18.50
CA LYS A 89 2.39 -22.03 18.09
C LYS A 89 1.24 -21.60 17.19
N ALA A 90 1.11 -22.26 16.05
CA ALA A 90 0.01 -22.07 15.11
C ALA A 90 -0.62 -23.42 14.73
N LEU A 91 -1.89 -23.42 14.33
CA LEU A 91 -2.63 -24.59 13.87
C LEU A 91 -3.27 -24.28 12.52
N LEU A 92 -3.07 -25.14 11.52
CA LEU A 92 -3.71 -24.99 10.22
C LEU A 92 -5.06 -25.71 10.19
N LEU A 93 -6.12 -25.00 9.80
CA LEU A 93 -7.46 -25.55 9.57
C LEU A 93 -7.85 -25.33 8.11
N LEU A 94 -8.05 -26.41 7.37
CA LEU A 94 -8.61 -26.40 6.01
C LEU A 94 -10.14 -26.56 6.07
N SER A 95 -10.89 -25.88 5.20
CA SER A 95 -12.36 -26.05 5.05
C SER A 95 -12.74 -27.35 4.34
N ASP A 96 -13.97 -27.84 4.52
CA ASP A 96 -14.47 -29.09 3.91
C ASP A 96 -14.33 -29.14 2.36
N GLU A 97 -14.46 -28.00 1.68
CA GLU A 97 -14.17 -27.86 0.23
C GLU A 97 -12.70 -28.17 -0.14
N GLU A 98 -11.75 -27.82 0.72
CA GLU A 98 -10.32 -28.10 0.49
C GLU A 98 -9.95 -29.53 0.88
N LEU A 99 -10.65 -30.10 1.89
CA LEU A 99 -10.49 -31.50 2.26
C LEU A 99 -10.96 -32.44 1.14
N SER A 100 -11.99 -32.07 0.38
CA SER A 100 -12.48 -32.86 -0.77
C SER A 100 -11.61 -32.71 -2.02
N ALA A 101 -11.02 -31.53 -2.25
CA ALA A 101 -9.97 -31.34 -3.26
C ALA A 101 -8.69 -32.14 -2.92
N HIS A 102 -8.38 -32.30 -1.63
CA HIS A 102 -7.23 -33.04 -1.12
C HIS A 102 -7.26 -34.54 -1.44
N ASP A 103 -8.44 -35.17 -1.42
CA ASP A 103 -8.58 -36.62 -1.67
C ASP A 103 -8.60 -36.96 -3.17
N SER A 104 -9.12 -36.05 -4.00
CA SER A 104 -9.28 -36.25 -5.44
C SER A 104 -7.94 -36.21 -6.21
N LEU A 105 -6.97 -35.42 -5.75
CA LEU A 105 -5.64 -35.28 -6.38
C LEU A 105 -4.65 -36.39 -5.96
N ARG A 106 -5.04 -37.27 -5.02
CA ARG A 106 -4.19 -38.36 -4.53
C ARG A 106 -4.12 -39.55 -5.50
N ALA A 107 -5.08 -39.66 -6.42
CA ALA A 107 -5.20 -40.81 -7.32
C ALA A 107 -4.28 -40.76 -8.55
N GLU A 108 -3.75 -39.59 -8.91
CA GLU A 108 -2.90 -39.43 -10.08
C GLU A 108 -1.71 -38.51 -9.76
N GLN A 109 -0.60 -39.10 -9.31
CA GLN A 109 0.72 -38.66 -9.80
C GLN A 109 1.84 -39.68 -9.50
N PRO A 110 2.67 -40.03 -10.50
CA PRO A 110 3.79 -40.93 -10.35
C PRO A 110 5.00 -40.25 -9.70
N ALA A 111 5.84 -41.06 -9.05
CA ALA A 111 7.09 -40.63 -8.44
C ALA A 111 8.08 -40.05 -9.48
N MET A 112 8.62 -38.86 -9.22
CA MET A 112 9.79 -38.36 -9.95
C MET A 112 11.09 -38.88 -9.33
N PRO A 113 12.09 -39.24 -10.15
CA PRO A 113 13.36 -39.77 -9.68
C PRO A 113 14.29 -38.65 -9.19
N MET A 114 15.10 -38.97 -8.18
CA MET A 114 16.18 -38.13 -7.70
C MET A 114 17.32 -38.07 -8.73
N LEU A 115 17.86 -36.87 -8.99
CA LEU A 115 19.14 -36.69 -9.66
C LEU A 115 20.26 -36.58 -8.61
N PRO A 116 21.42 -37.24 -8.80
CA PRO A 116 22.52 -37.14 -7.86
C PRO A 116 23.30 -35.84 -8.05
N ALA A 117 23.73 -35.30 -6.90
CA ALA A 117 24.72 -34.23 -6.82
C ALA A 117 26.07 -34.72 -7.37
N THR A 118 26.63 -33.99 -8.33
CA THR A 118 28.07 -34.05 -8.60
C THR A 118 28.59 -32.65 -8.91
N MET A 119 29.67 -32.37 -8.20
CA MET A 119 30.56 -31.21 -8.16
C MET A 119 30.77 -30.53 -9.51
N MET A 120 30.89 -29.19 -9.51
CA MET A 120 32.05 -28.53 -10.12
C MET A 120 32.21 -27.08 -9.66
N SER A 121 33.47 -26.80 -9.30
CA SER A 121 34.09 -25.52 -8.99
C SER A 121 34.53 -24.80 -10.27
N ALA A 122 34.95 -23.54 -10.11
CA ALA A 122 35.59 -22.62 -11.07
C ALA A 122 34.62 -21.85 -11.98
N GLY A 123 34.76 -20.55 -12.19
CA GLY A 123 35.79 -19.61 -11.80
C GLY A 123 35.46 -18.24 -12.39
N LEU A 124 35.88 -17.19 -11.70
CA LEU A 124 35.91 -15.83 -12.21
C LEU A 124 36.76 -15.77 -13.49
N THR A 125 36.20 -15.30 -14.61
CA THR A 125 37.01 -14.84 -15.74
C THR A 125 36.56 -13.47 -16.21
N THR A 126 37.58 -12.63 -16.37
CA THR A 126 37.62 -11.25 -16.86
C THR A 126 37.32 -11.17 -18.36
N PRO A 127 37.04 -9.97 -18.91
CA PRO A 127 36.67 -9.82 -20.32
C PRO A 127 37.89 -9.99 -21.26
N PRO A 128 37.72 -10.49 -22.49
CA PRO A 128 38.84 -10.69 -23.41
C PRO A 128 39.27 -9.36 -24.06
N LYS A 129 40.56 -9.01 -23.90
CA LYS A 129 41.26 -8.02 -24.74
C LYS A 129 41.53 -8.63 -26.11
N GLY A 130 40.59 -8.47 -27.04
CA GLY A 130 40.83 -8.70 -28.47
C GLY A 130 41.46 -7.48 -29.16
N PRO A 131 42.15 -7.65 -30.30
CA PRO A 131 42.71 -6.53 -31.08
C PRO A 131 41.57 -5.66 -31.62
N VAL A 132 41.68 -4.34 -31.41
CA VAL A 132 40.73 -3.33 -31.89
C VAL A 132 40.68 -3.38 -33.42
N ARG A 133 39.48 -3.41 -34.01
CA ARG A 133 39.27 -3.45 -35.47
C ARG A 133 38.80 -2.09 -35.98
N CYS A 134 39.15 -1.76 -37.22
CA CYS A 134 38.69 -0.54 -37.87
C CYS A 134 37.16 -0.60 -38.12
N PRO A 135 36.37 0.43 -37.72
CA PRO A 135 34.93 0.42 -37.91
C PRO A 135 34.49 0.56 -39.38
N GLN A 136 35.37 1.03 -40.26
CA GLN A 136 35.04 1.22 -41.68
C GLN A 136 35.36 0.00 -42.55
N CYS A 137 36.37 -0.81 -42.21
CA CYS A 137 36.79 -1.94 -43.05
C CYS A 137 37.04 -3.26 -42.29
N GLY A 138 36.94 -3.29 -40.96
CA GLY A 138 37.02 -4.52 -40.15
C GLY A 138 38.43 -5.09 -39.94
N MET A 139 39.47 -4.48 -40.51
CA MET A 139 40.87 -4.90 -40.35
C MET A 139 41.43 -4.59 -38.95
N PRO A 140 42.35 -5.42 -38.42
CA PRO A 140 42.96 -5.18 -37.11
C PRO A 140 43.84 -3.93 -37.13
N LEU A 141 43.62 -3.02 -36.16
CA LEU A 141 44.41 -1.81 -35.98
C LEU A 141 45.61 -2.10 -35.08
N MET A 142 46.79 -1.66 -35.50
CA MET A 142 47.97 -1.67 -34.63
C MET A 142 47.77 -0.64 -33.50
N PRO A 143 48.06 -0.99 -32.22
CA PRO A 143 47.94 -0.05 -31.11
C PRO A 143 48.80 1.20 -31.35
N GLY A 144 48.19 2.38 -31.37
CA GLY A 144 48.89 3.66 -31.54
C GLY A 144 49.02 4.17 -32.99
N ALA A 145 48.43 3.51 -33.98
CA ALA A 145 48.43 4.02 -35.37
C ALA A 145 47.49 5.24 -35.52
N PRO A 146 47.96 6.37 -36.11
CA PRO A 146 47.14 7.58 -36.29
C PRO A 146 46.08 7.43 -37.39
N ALA A 147 46.19 6.41 -38.23
CA ALA A 147 45.26 6.11 -39.31
C ALA A 147 45.17 4.61 -39.60
N CYS A 148 44.07 4.19 -40.22
CA CYS A 148 43.99 2.85 -40.80
C CYS A 148 44.87 2.75 -42.06
N ALA A 149 45.82 1.82 -42.09
CA ALA A 149 46.71 1.60 -43.25
C ALA A 149 45.98 1.07 -44.50
N HIS A 150 44.74 0.57 -44.36
CA HIS A 150 43.98 0.00 -45.48
C HIS A 150 42.98 0.99 -46.10
N CYS A 151 42.25 1.76 -45.29
CA CYS A 151 41.22 2.70 -45.77
C CYS A 151 41.55 4.19 -45.55
N GLY A 152 42.64 4.50 -44.85
CA GLY A 152 43.09 5.89 -44.63
C GLY A 152 42.30 6.68 -43.59
N LEU A 153 41.38 6.05 -42.84
CA LEU A 153 40.60 6.72 -41.79
C LEU A 153 41.55 7.22 -40.68
N MET A 154 41.69 8.54 -40.55
CA MET A 154 42.51 9.23 -39.56
C MET A 154 41.74 9.43 -38.25
N PHE A 155 42.34 9.10 -37.12
CA PHE A 155 41.74 9.29 -35.81
C PHE A 155 42.40 10.50 -35.11
N SER A 156 41.68 11.63 -35.10
CA SER A 156 41.82 12.87 -34.32
C SER A 156 42.36 14.17 -34.99
N ASN A 157 41.56 15.24 -34.77
CA ASN A 157 41.84 16.68 -34.58
C ASN A 157 42.52 17.54 -35.68
N LEU A 158 41.76 18.54 -36.16
CA LEU A 158 42.13 19.61 -37.12
C LEU A 158 43.27 20.52 -36.63
N PRO A 159 44.14 21.02 -37.53
CA PRO A 159 44.83 22.29 -37.38
C PRO A 159 44.19 23.42 -38.21
N ALA A 160 44.26 24.63 -37.64
CA ALA A 160 43.72 25.89 -38.14
C ALA A 160 44.36 26.42 -39.43
N MET A 161 43.63 27.29 -40.15
CA MET A 161 44.16 28.19 -41.18
C MET A 161 43.41 29.55 -41.18
N PRO A 162 44.00 30.63 -41.74
CA PRO A 162 44.15 31.89 -41.02
C PRO A 162 43.24 33.06 -41.46
N MET A 163 43.03 33.96 -40.50
CA MET A 163 42.86 35.43 -40.55
C MET A 163 42.56 36.08 -41.92
N GLY A 164 41.27 36.31 -42.17
CA GLY A 164 40.79 37.32 -43.11
C GLY A 164 40.57 38.66 -42.40
N PHE A 165 41.39 39.65 -42.76
CA PHE A 165 41.37 41.03 -42.30
C PHE A 165 40.07 41.74 -42.74
N ILE A 166 39.28 42.26 -41.80
CA ILE A 166 38.21 43.23 -42.07
C ILE A 166 38.58 44.52 -41.32
N PRO A 167 38.80 45.66 -41.99
CA PRO A 167 39.04 46.91 -41.28
C PRO A 167 37.74 47.38 -40.60
N PRO A 168 37.81 48.08 -39.45
CA PRO A 168 36.61 48.60 -38.81
C PRO A 168 36.02 49.73 -39.65
N ILE A 169 34.73 49.60 -39.99
CA ILE A 169 33.93 50.74 -40.44
C ILE A 169 33.82 51.69 -39.25
N GLN A 170 34.44 52.87 -39.35
CA GLN A 170 34.20 53.96 -38.41
C GLN A 170 32.83 54.58 -38.71
N THR A 171 31.80 54.12 -37.99
CA THR A 171 30.60 54.93 -37.78
C THR A 171 30.64 55.47 -36.36
N GLY A 172 30.78 56.79 -36.22
CA GLY A 172 30.57 57.47 -34.96
C GLY A 172 29.14 57.27 -34.48
N GLN A 173 28.91 56.30 -33.60
CA GLN A 173 27.68 56.14 -32.83
C GLN A 173 28.04 55.47 -31.50
N ASN A 174 28.27 56.27 -30.45
CA ASN A 174 28.40 55.78 -29.07
C ASN A 174 27.03 55.36 -28.50
N GLY A 175 26.24 54.61 -29.27
CA GLY A 175 24.97 54.02 -28.85
C GLY A 175 25.19 52.78 -27.96
N PRO A 176 24.11 52.18 -27.43
CA PRO A 176 24.18 51.05 -26.51
C PRO A 176 24.69 49.73 -27.12
N GLY A 177 25.07 49.69 -28.41
CA GLY A 177 25.58 48.49 -29.06
C GLY A 177 24.53 47.38 -29.18
N ILE A 178 24.89 46.14 -28.84
CA ILE A 178 24.03 44.94 -29.00
C ILE A 178 23.07 44.75 -27.80
N LEU A 179 23.22 45.55 -26.73
CA LEU A 179 22.41 45.48 -25.51
C LEU A 179 20.87 45.43 -25.73
N PRO A 180 20.24 46.27 -26.59
CA PRO A 180 18.80 46.22 -26.81
C PRO A 180 18.34 44.93 -27.48
N ILE A 181 19.19 44.31 -28.30
CA ILE A 181 18.89 43.04 -28.97
C ILE A 181 18.90 41.90 -27.94
N ILE A 182 19.92 41.86 -27.08
CA ILE A 182 20.00 40.86 -25.99
C ILE A 182 18.83 41.04 -25.01
N ALA A 183 18.48 42.28 -24.67
CA ALA A 183 17.33 42.57 -23.80
C ALA A 183 16.02 42.06 -24.40
N LEU A 184 15.80 42.25 -25.71
CA LEU A 184 14.60 41.76 -26.38
C LEU A 184 14.56 40.23 -26.47
N LEU A 185 15.69 39.59 -26.81
CA LEU A 185 15.79 38.12 -26.86
C LEU A 185 15.55 37.50 -25.48
N ALA A 186 16.08 38.10 -24.41
CA ALA A 186 15.82 37.66 -23.04
C ALA A 186 14.33 37.74 -22.68
N ALA A 187 13.61 38.75 -23.20
CA ALA A 187 12.19 38.98 -22.94
C ALA A 187 11.27 37.91 -23.56
N LEU A 188 11.80 37.05 -24.43
CA LEU A 188 11.03 35.95 -25.05
C LEU A 188 10.83 34.76 -24.10
N THR A 189 11.53 34.71 -22.98
CA THR A 189 11.47 33.61 -22.02
C THR A 189 11.05 34.09 -20.64
N VAL A 190 10.29 33.26 -19.91
CA VAL A 190 9.87 33.55 -18.52
C VAL A 190 11.09 33.80 -17.63
N VAL A 191 12.13 32.98 -17.78
CA VAL A 191 13.37 33.04 -16.98
C VAL A 191 14.20 34.29 -17.35
N GLY A 192 14.17 34.70 -18.62
CA GLY A 192 14.88 35.88 -19.11
C GLY A 192 14.14 37.20 -18.89
N ALA A 193 12.86 37.19 -18.52
CA ALA A 193 12.07 38.39 -18.24
C ALA A 193 12.69 39.37 -17.21
N PRO A 194 13.20 38.94 -16.04
CA PRO A 194 13.88 39.86 -15.12
C PRO A 194 15.17 40.42 -15.72
N ILE A 195 15.90 39.61 -16.48
CA ILE A 195 17.14 40.02 -17.17
C ILE A 195 16.81 41.07 -18.25
N ALA A 196 15.74 40.84 -19.02
CA ALA A 196 15.26 41.75 -20.05
C ALA A 196 14.81 43.11 -19.49
N LEU A 197 14.16 43.10 -18.32
CA LEU A 197 13.78 44.33 -17.61
C LEU A 197 15.01 45.15 -17.24
N VAL A 198 16.00 44.51 -16.61
CA VAL A 198 17.24 45.17 -16.18
C VAL A 198 18.04 45.69 -17.38
N LEU A 199 18.25 44.85 -18.40
CA LEU A 199 18.98 45.23 -19.61
C LEU A 199 18.24 46.31 -20.42
N GLY A 200 16.91 46.26 -20.48
CA GLY A 200 16.08 47.29 -21.11
C GLY A 200 16.19 48.65 -20.43
N LEU A 201 16.11 48.68 -19.09
CA LEU A 201 16.29 49.91 -18.29
C LEU A 201 17.72 50.46 -18.40
N MET A 202 18.73 49.58 -18.38
CA MET A 202 20.12 49.96 -18.60
C MET A 202 20.32 50.57 -19.99
N THR A 203 19.73 49.97 -21.04
CA THR A 203 19.78 50.51 -22.41
C THR A 203 19.17 51.92 -22.44
N PHE A 204 18.03 52.13 -21.78
CA PHE A 204 17.38 53.44 -21.70
C PHE A 204 18.26 54.50 -21.01
N SER A 205 18.94 54.11 -19.93
CA SER A 205 19.89 54.96 -19.20
C SER A 205 21.09 55.36 -20.08
N ILE A 206 21.63 54.42 -20.86
CA ILE A 206 22.75 54.67 -21.78
C ILE A 206 22.31 55.60 -22.92
N ILE A 207 21.14 55.36 -23.52
CA ILE A 207 20.59 56.22 -24.59
C ILE A 207 20.42 57.66 -24.09
N ARG A 208 19.95 57.85 -22.86
CA ARG A 208 19.79 59.18 -22.25
C ARG A 208 21.12 59.93 -22.07
N LYS A 209 22.21 59.22 -21.80
CA LYS A 209 23.54 59.81 -21.51
C LYS A 209 24.42 59.98 -22.75
N ARG A 210 24.36 59.06 -23.71
CA ARG A 210 25.29 59.00 -24.87
C ARG A 210 24.60 59.20 -26.22
N GLY A 211 23.26 59.32 -26.23
CA GLY A 211 22.47 59.26 -27.45
C GLY A 211 22.23 57.80 -27.90
N GLY A 212 21.32 57.61 -28.85
CA GLY A 212 21.00 56.29 -29.40
C GLY A 212 20.09 56.41 -30.60
N THR A 213 20.03 55.35 -31.41
CA THR A 213 19.18 55.35 -32.61
C THR A 213 17.69 55.20 -32.24
N ALA A 214 16.78 55.65 -33.11
CA ALA A 214 15.35 55.46 -32.91
C ALA A 214 14.97 53.97 -32.79
N ARG A 215 15.70 53.09 -33.49
CA ARG A 215 15.55 51.64 -33.40
C ARG A 215 15.85 51.11 -31.99
N ASP A 216 16.94 51.57 -31.37
CA ASP A 216 17.35 51.13 -30.03
C ASP A 216 16.33 51.54 -28.96
N GLN A 217 15.73 52.73 -29.11
CA GLN A 217 14.68 53.21 -28.22
C GLN A 217 13.41 52.36 -28.31
N VAL A 218 13.01 51.97 -29.52
CA VAL A 218 11.83 51.10 -29.72
C VAL A 218 12.10 49.72 -29.12
N LEU A 219 13.26 49.11 -29.40
CA LEU A 219 13.63 47.79 -28.86
C LEU A 219 13.67 47.78 -27.33
N ALA A 220 14.26 48.80 -26.70
CA ALA A 220 14.31 48.92 -25.24
C ALA A 220 12.91 49.06 -24.61
N LYS A 221 11.99 49.81 -25.24
CA LYS A 221 10.60 49.91 -24.77
C LYS A 221 9.89 48.55 -24.83
N TRP A 222 10.06 47.82 -25.92
CA TRP A 222 9.48 46.48 -26.08
C TRP A 222 10.04 45.48 -25.07
N SER A 223 11.36 45.48 -24.82
CA SER A 223 11.96 44.55 -23.86
C SER A 223 11.49 44.80 -22.42
N VAL A 224 11.37 46.07 -22.02
CA VAL A 224 10.83 46.44 -20.70
C VAL A 224 9.35 46.06 -20.60
N GLY A 225 8.54 46.36 -21.62
CA GLY A 225 7.12 46.01 -21.65
C GLY A 225 6.89 44.50 -21.56
N LEU A 226 7.56 43.71 -22.40
CA LEU A 226 7.48 42.24 -22.38
C LEU A 226 7.99 41.66 -21.05
N GLY A 227 9.09 42.20 -20.51
CA GLY A 227 9.61 41.80 -19.19
C GLY A 227 8.58 42.01 -18.07
N LEU A 228 7.91 43.16 -18.04
CA LEU A 228 6.85 43.46 -17.07
C LEU A 228 5.63 42.54 -17.24
N VAL A 229 5.21 42.27 -18.48
CA VAL A 229 4.10 41.35 -18.76
C VAL A 229 4.40 39.95 -18.25
N TRP A 230 5.60 39.43 -18.50
CA TRP A 230 6.02 38.13 -17.99
C TRP A 230 6.10 38.08 -16.46
N LEU A 231 6.57 39.15 -15.80
CA LEU A 231 6.57 39.23 -14.34
C LEU A 231 5.14 39.22 -13.77
N MET A 232 4.20 39.93 -14.39
CA MET A 232 2.79 39.92 -14.00
C MET A 232 2.16 38.54 -14.21
N LEU A 233 2.38 37.92 -15.37
CA LEU A 233 1.89 36.57 -15.65
C LEU A 233 2.48 35.53 -14.69
N GLY A 234 3.77 35.62 -14.38
CA GLY A 234 4.45 34.77 -13.40
C GLY A 234 3.88 34.93 -11.99
N ALA A 235 3.61 36.16 -11.56
CA ALA A 235 2.98 36.43 -10.27
C ALA A 235 1.56 35.85 -10.19
N VAL A 236 0.73 36.04 -11.22
CA VAL A 236 -0.62 35.46 -11.29
C VAL A 236 -0.54 33.93 -11.30
N ALA A 237 0.36 33.34 -12.09
CA ALA A 237 0.56 31.89 -12.15
C ALA A 237 1.00 31.33 -10.79
N ALA A 238 1.90 32.01 -10.08
CA ALA A 238 2.33 31.61 -8.74
C ALA A 238 1.17 31.64 -7.73
N VAL A 239 0.33 32.68 -7.74
CA VAL A 239 -0.86 32.77 -6.89
C VAL A 239 -1.84 31.63 -7.19
N VAL A 240 -2.10 31.36 -8.48
CA VAL A 240 -2.98 30.26 -8.91
C VAL A 240 -2.40 28.90 -8.49
N LEU A 241 -1.10 28.68 -8.66
CA LEU A 241 -0.41 27.46 -8.25
C LEU A 241 -0.55 27.22 -6.74
N VAL A 242 -0.22 28.23 -5.92
CA VAL A 242 -0.33 28.14 -4.45
C VAL A 242 -1.77 27.86 -4.02
N ARG A 243 -2.75 28.51 -4.66
CA ARG A 243 -4.17 28.26 -4.39
C ARG A 243 -4.55 26.82 -4.73
N ASN A 244 -4.13 26.31 -5.88
CA ASN A 244 -4.42 24.95 -6.30
C ASN A 244 -3.75 23.91 -5.38
N MET A 245 -2.50 24.14 -4.97
CA MET A 245 -1.82 23.28 -3.98
C MET A 245 -2.59 23.24 -2.67
N LYS A 246 -3.03 24.39 -2.15
CA LYS A 246 -3.81 24.45 -0.91
C LYS A 246 -5.16 23.74 -1.02
N LEU A 247 -5.84 23.87 -2.16
CA LEU A 247 -7.08 23.13 -2.42
C LEU A 247 -6.83 21.62 -2.48
N GLN A 248 -5.74 21.20 -3.12
CA GLN A 248 -5.33 19.79 -3.19
C GLN A 248 -5.05 19.23 -1.79
N ASP A 249 -4.35 19.97 -0.95
CA ASP A 249 -4.03 19.57 0.43
C ASP A 249 -5.29 19.42 1.28
N GLN A 250 -6.24 20.36 1.16
CA GLN A 250 -7.53 20.28 1.85
C GLN A 250 -8.34 19.04 1.43
N MET A 251 -8.38 18.76 0.12
CA MET A 251 -9.07 17.57 -0.39
C MET A 251 -8.40 16.27 0.08
N ASN A 252 -7.07 16.23 0.11
CA ASN A 252 -6.33 15.06 0.57
C ASN A 252 -6.53 14.84 2.08
N ALA A 253 -6.49 15.90 2.89
CA ALA A 253 -6.77 15.81 4.32
C ALA A 253 -8.19 15.28 4.60
N ALA A 254 -9.19 15.78 3.88
CA ALA A 254 -10.57 15.28 4.01
C ALA A 254 -10.70 13.80 3.62
N LYS A 255 -10.01 13.36 2.56
CA LYS A 255 -9.98 11.93 2.17
C LYS A 255 -9.32 11.05 3.24
N VAL A 256 -8.21 11.50 3.81
CA VAL A 256 -7.52 10.77 4.89
C VAL A 256 -8.45 10.62 6.09
N GLN A 257 -9.12 11.69 6.51
CA GLN A 257 -10.08 11.64 7.62
C GLN A 257 -11.24 10.67 7.34
N GLN A 258 -11.79 10.66 6.12
CA GLN A 258 -12.84 9.71 5.73
C GLN A 258 -12.36 8.25 5.75
N LEU A 259 -11.12 7.99 5.32
CA LEU A 259 -10.52 6.65 5.35
C LEU A 259 -10.27 6.18 6.78
N GLU A 260 -9.82 7.06 7.66
CA GLU A 260 -9.64 6.75 9.09
C GLU A 260 -10.98 6.40 9.75
N GLN A 261 -12.04 7.17 9.49
CA GLN A 261 -13.38 6.87 9.98
C GLN A 261 -13.88 5.51 9.48
N ARG A 262 -13.68 5.18 8.19
CA ARG A 262 -14.05 3.87 7.64
C ARG A 262 -13.32 2.71 8.33
N LYS A 263 -12.02 2.86 8.61
CA LYS A 263 -11.23 1.84 9.32
C LYS A 263 -11.77 1.60 10.73
N VAL A 264 -12.14 2.66 11.45
CA VAL A 264 -12.73 2.52 12.79
C VAL A 264 -14.05 1.75 12.73
N ILE A 265 -14.92 2.08 11.77
CA ILE A 265 -16.18 1.38 11.53
C ILE A 265 -15.93 -0.11 11.24
N GLU A 266 -15.02 -0.43 10.31
CA GLU A 266 -14.71 -1.82 9.94
C GLU A 266 -14.22 -2.65 11.14
N VAL A 267 -13.34 -2.07 11.97
CA VAL A 267 -12.83 -2.72 13.18
C VAL A 267 -13.94 -2.93 14.21
N ASN A 268 -14.80 -1.93 14.42
CA ASN A 268 -15.92 -2.03 15.35
C ASN A 268 -16.92 -3.09 14.89
N GLU A 269 -17.29 -3.09 13.60
CA GLU A 269 -18.22 -4.07 13.02
C GLU A 269 -17.69 -5.50 13.14
N ALA A 270 -16.38 -5.73 12.94
CA ALA A 270 -15.78 -7.04 13.13
C ALA A 270 -15.87 -7.52 14.59
N LYS A 271 -15.71 -6.62 15.57
CA LYS A 271 -15.88 -6.92 17.00
C LYS A 271 -17.33 -7.23 17.34
N VAL A 272 -18.28 -6.45 16.80
CA VAL A 272 -19.73 -6.68 16.98
C VAL A 272 -20.16 -8.04 16.45
N ILE A 273 -19.70 -8.42 15.26
CA ILE A 273 -19.99 -9.73 14.68
C ILE A 273 -19.50 -10.86 15.61
N ARG A 274 -18.32 -10.70 16.20
CA ARG A 274 -17.79 -11.68 17.17
C ARG A 274 -18.62 -11.70 18.45
N ALA A 275 -18.94 -10.54 19.00
CA ALA A 275 -19.76 -10.39 20.20
C ALA A 275 -21.15 -11.03 20.02
N LEU A 276 -21.80 -10.83 18.87
CA LEU A 276 -23.09 -11.46 18.55
C LEU A 276 -23.00 -12.99 18.50
N LYS A 277 -21.92 -13.55 17.93
CA LYS A 277 -21.70 -15.01 17.95
C LYS A 277 -21.53 -15.53 19.38
N ASN A 278 -20.72 -14.85 20.18
CA ASN A 278 -20.51 -15.18 21.58
C ASN A 278 -21.82 -15.12 22.38
N LEU A 279 -22.64 -14.10 22.14
CA LEU A 279 -23.96 -13.94 22.73
C LEU A 279 -24.92 -15.07 22.33
N ALA A 280 -24.94 -15.49 21.06
CA ALA A 280 -25.72 -16.66 20.64
C ALA A 280 -25.23 -17.97 21.29
N CYS A 281 -23.92 -18.15 21.47
CA CYS A 281 -23.37 -19.28 22.22
C CYS A 281 -23.79 -19.23 23.70
N ALA A 282 -23.77 -18.04 24.32
CA ALA A 282 -24.20 -17.85 25.70
C ALA A 282 -25.70 -18.15 25.89
N GLN A 283 -26.55 -17.73 24.95
CA GLN A 283 -27.97 -18.08 24.90
C GLN A 283 -28.19 -19.59 24.87
N LYS A 284 -27.51 -20.29 23.95
CA LYS A 284 -27.63 -21.74 23.82
C LYS A 284 -27.09 -22.49 25.04
N TYR A 285 -26.02 -21.98 25.65
CA TYR A 285 -25.49 -22.50 26.91
C TYR A 285 -26.54 -22.38 28.03
N ALA A 286 -27.08 -21.18 28.25
CA ALA A 286 -28.10 -20.92 29.29
C ALA A 286 -29.33 -21.81 29.14
N GLN A 287 -29.77 -22.03 27.88
CA GLN A 287 -30.87 -22.94 27.54
C GLN A 287 -30.55 -24.40 27.93
N THR A 288 -29.33 -24.86 27.65
CA THR A 288 -28.91 -26.26 27.90
C THR A 288 -28.66 -26.54 29.38
N THR A 289 -28.27 -25.51 30.14
CA THR A 289 -27.97 -25.63 31.58
C THR A 289 -29.14 -25.24 32.46
N GLU A 290 -30.33 -25.02 31.89
CA GLU A 290 -31.54 -24.59 32.61
C GLU A 290 -31.26 -23.39 33.54
N SER A 291 -30.34 -22.51 33.13
CA SER A 291 -29.87 -21.41 33.97
C SER A 291 -30.91 -20.29 34.08
N TYR A 292 -31.86 -20.29 33.15
CA TYR A 292 -33.04 -19.46 33.18
C TYR A 292 -34.21 -20.31 32.68
N ASP A 293 -35.25 -20.39 33.50
CA ASP A 293 -36.48 -21.15 33.26
C ASP A 293 -37.58 -20.36 33.98
N ALA A 294 -38.33 -19.51 33.24
CA ALA A 294 -39.28 -18.58 33.85
C ALA A 294 -40.59 -19.24 34.27
N ASP A 295 -40.99 -20.34 33.64
CA ASP A 295 -42.23 -21.06 33.93
C ASP A 295 -42.03 -22.32 34.79
N ALA A 296 -40.76 -22.66 35.08
CA ALA A 296 -40.33 -23.77 35.93
C ALA A 296 -40.80 -25.13 35.40
N ASP A 297 -40.87 -25.28 34.08
CA ASP A 297 -41.28 -26.51 33.42
C ASP A 297 -40.11 -27.52 33.28
N GLY A 298 -38.88 -27.10 33.61
CA GLY A 298 -37.66 -27.90 33.49
C GLY A 298 -37.01 -27.83 32.12
N GLN A 299 -37.40 -26.88 31.26
CA GLN A 299 -36.75 -26.56 30.00
C GLN A 299 -36.13 -25.16 30.09
N GLY A 300 -34.82 -25.06 29.83
CA GLY A 300 -34.17 -23.76 29.82
C GLY A 300 -34.70 -22.87 28.69
N GLU A 301 -34.85 -21.58 28.96
CA GLU A 301 -35.33 -20.56 28.04
C GLU A 301 -34.21 -19.62 27.58
N TYR A 302 -34.43 -18.94 26.45
CA TYR A 302 -33.58 -17.81 26.09
C TYR A 302 -33.84 -16.61 26.99
N GLY A 303 -32.75 -15.96 27.44
CA GLY A 303 -32.81 -14.89 28.43
C GLY A 303 -32.55 -13.50 27.85
N THR A 304 -32.87 -12.45 28.61
CA THR A 304 -32.41 -11.09 28.29
C THR A 304 -30.90 -10.93 28.52
N LEU A 305 -30.31 -9.79 28.11
CA LEU A 305 -28.91 -9.46 28.42
C LEU A 305 -28.60 -9.53 29.92
N LEU A 306 -29.57 -9.13 30.76
CA LEU A 306 -29.43 -9.19 32.21
C LEU A 306 -29.37 -10.65 32.70
N ASN A 307 -30.29 -11.50 32.24
CA ASN A 307 -30.33 -12.91 32.59
C ASN A 307 -29.04 -13.64 32.18
N LEU A 308 -28.47 -13.31 31.01
CA LEU A 308 -27.21 -13.90 30.55
C LEU A 308 -26.00 -13.50 31.41
N THR A 309 -26.02 -12.27 31.94
CA THR A 309 -24.98 -11.80 32.87
C THR A 309 -25.00 -12.62 34.16
N GLU A 310 -26.19 -12.94 34.66
CA GLU A 310 -26.39 -13.74 35.87
C GLU A 310 -26.07 -15.22 35.66
N ALA A 311 -26.32 -15.76 34.45
CA ALA A 311 -26.05 -17.15 34.09
C ALA A 311 -24.55 -17.53 34.07
N LYS A 312 -23.63 -16.55 34.20
CA LYS A 312 -22.16 -16.76 34.24
C LYS A 312 -21.63 -17.69 33.14
N SER A 313 -22.17 -17.57 31.93
CA SER A 313 -21.71 -18.37 30.80
C SER A 313 -20.24 -18.04 30.48
N PRO A 314 -19.36 -19.04 30.24
CA PRO A 314 -17.98 -18.79 29.85
C PRO A 314 -17.84 -18.14 28.46
N PHE A 315 -18.93 -18.08 27.70
CA PHE A 315 -18.99 -17.47 26.37
C PHE A 315 -19.57 -16.06 26.39
N PHE A 316 -20.14 -15.60 27.51
CA PHE A 316 -20.64 -14.23 27.60
C PHE A 316 -19.47 -13.26 27.70
N ASP A 317 -19.48 -12.28 26.81
CA ASP A 317 -18.45 -11.25 26.75
C ASP A 317 -18.78 -10.18 27.78
N ALA A 318 -17.91 -10.05 28.78
CA ALA A 318 -18.12 -9.17 29.94
C ALA A 318 -18.28 -7.70 29.54
N ASP A 319 -17.74 -7.29 28.38
CA ASP A 319 -17.88 -5.94 27.85
C ASP A 319 -19.35 -5.60 27.49
N LEU A 320 -20.23 -6.60 27.33
CA LEU A 320 -21.65 -6.41 26.98
C LEU A 320 -22.59 -6.24 28.16
N THR A 321 -22.08 -6.23 29.40
CA THR A 321 -22.92 -6.15 30.61
C THR A 321 -23.84 -4.92 30.63
N ASP A 322 -23.33 -3.77 30.20
CA ASP A 322 -24.10 -2.51 30.14
C ASP A 322 -24.91 -2.36 28.83
N GLY A 323 -24.93 -3.39 27.98
CA GLY A 323 -25.56 -3.37 26.67
C GLY A 323 -24.86 -2.44 25.66
N LYS A 324 -23.69 -1.88 25.99
CA LYS A 324 -22.92 -1.00 25.08
C LYS A 324 -21.48 -1.44 24.99
N ALA A 325 -21.07 -1.90 23.81
CA ALA A 325 -19.71 -2.33 23.54
C ALA A 325 -19.32 -1.98 22.12
N TYR A 326 -18.02 -1.76 21.88
CA TYR A 326 -17.47 -1.58 20.52
C TYR A 326 -18.12 -0.45 19.69
N GLY A 327 -18.70 0.55 20.35
CA GLY A 327 -19.42 1.65 19.68
C GLY A 327 -20.85 1.30 19.23
N TYR A 328 -21.37 0.17 19.71
CA TYR A 328 -22.69 -0.35 19.42
C TYR A 328 -23.51 -0.54 20.70
N GLU A 329 -24.83 -0.42 20.56
CA GLU A 329 -25.84 -0.72 21.57
C GLU A 329 -26.47 -2.07 21.22
N PHE A 330 -26.38 -3.02 22.15
CA PHE A 330 -26.89 -4.37 22.03
C PHE A 330 -28.19 -4.50 22.80
N ALA A 331 -29.16 -5.16 22.18
CA ALA A 331 -30.45 -5.45 22.79
C ALA A 331 -30.92 -6.85 22.37
N ILE A 332 -31.70 -7.49 23.24
CA ILE A 332 -32.38 -8.76 22.94
C ILE A 332 -33.89 -8.50 23.05
N PRO A 333 -34.51 -7.87 22.04
CA PRO A 333 -35.91 -7.45 22.11
C PRO A 333 -36.92 -8.60 22.12
N GLN A 334 -36.53 -9.81 21.70
CA GLN A 334 -37.42 -10.97 21.65
C GLN A 334 -36.72 -12.18 22.27
N THR A 335 -37.38 -12.80 23.24
CA THR A 335 -36.97 -14.04 23.92
C THR A 335 -38.19 -14.90 24.19
N SER A 336 -38.05 -16.21 24.03
CA SER A 336 -39.04 -17.25 24.31
C SER A 336 -38.31 -18.58 24.54
N GLU A 337 -39.03 -19.64 24.90
CA GLU A 337 -38.49 -21.02 25.01
C GLU A 337 -37.71 -21.47 23.76
N GLY A 338 -38.18 -21.10 22.55
CA GLY A 338 -37.65 -21.62 21.29
C GLY A 338 -36.95 -20.61 20.38
N GLN A 339 -37.08 -19.31 20.65
CA GLN A 339 -36.57 -18.25 19.77
C GLN A 339 -35.98 -17.08 20.55
N PHE A 340 -34.91 -16.51 19.99
CA PHE A 340 -34.40 -15.22 20.43
C PHE A 340 -34.02 -14.37 19.23
N LEU A 341 -34.03 -13.06 19.42
CA LEU A 341 -33.49 -12.10 18.48
C LEU A 341 -32.61 -11.12 19.23
N ALA A 342 -31.32 -11.12 18.90
CA ALA A 342 -30.37 -10.13 19.39
C ALA A 342 -30.01 -9.15 18.27
N VAL A 343 -29.94 -7.87 18.62
CA VAL A 343 -29.73 -6.74 17.72
C VAL A 343 -28.54 -5.94 18.24
N ALA A 344 -27.69 -5.48 17.33
CA ALA A 344 -26.61 -4.54 17.62
C ALA A 344 -26.72 -3.33 16.69
N GLU A 345 -26.90 -2.15 17.26
CA GLU A 345 -27.09 -0.89 16.54
C GLU A 345 -25.92 0.06 16.80
N PRO A 346 -25.46 0.83 15.80
CA PRO A 346 -24.40 1.80 16.03
C PRO A 346 -24.90 2.92 16.96
N VAL A 347 -24.12 3.24 18.00
CA VAL A 347 -24.43 4.36 18.91
C VAL A 347 -24.46 5.69 18.15
N ARG A 348 -23.54 5.86 17.18
CA ARG A 348 -23.53 6.99 16.24
C ARG A 348 -23.31 6.47 14.81
N TYR A 349 -24.37 6.54 14.01
CA TYR A 349 -24.34 6.18 12.60
C TYR A 349 -23.27 6.97 11.84
N GLY A 350 -22.46 6.28 11.04
CA GLY A 350 -21.39 6.87 10.23
C GLY A 350 -20.12 7.24 11.01
N GLU A 351 -20.10 7.06 12.34
CA GLU A 351 -18.92 7.30 13.18
C GLU A 351 -18.47 6.02 13.90
N THR A 352 -19.37 5.40 14.68
CA THR A 352 -19.05 4.17 15.41
C THR A 352 -19.38 2.93 14.60
N GLY A 353 -20.31 3.03 13.66
CA GLY A 353 -20.77 1.95 12.81
C GLY A 353 -21.67 2.41 11.67
N ALA A 354 -21.81 1.61 10.62
CA ALA A 354 -22.65 1.91 9.47
C ALA A 354 -23.82 0.93 9.30
N ARG A 355 -23.73 -0.28 9.86
CA ARG A 355 -24.75 -1.32 9.71
C ARG A 355 -25.35 -1.71 11.04
N THR A 356 -26.62 -2.05 11.04
CA THR A 356 -27.27 -2.75 12.14
C THR A 356 -27.13 -4.25 11.91
N PHE A 357 -26.75 -4.98 12.95
CA PHE A 357 -26.59 -6.43 12.90
C PHE A 357 -27.65 -7.12 13.75
N VAL A 358 -28.14 -8.25 13.26
CA VAL A 358 -29.06 -9.12 14.00
C VAL A 358 -28.59 -10.56 13.94
N ILE A 359 -28.85 -11.29 15.02
CA ILE A 359 -28.64 -12.74 15.10
C ILE A 359 -29.83 -13.36 15.81
N ASN A 360 -30.24 -14.53 15.34
CA ASN A 360 -31.34 -15.31 15.88
C ASN A 360 -30.85 -16.71 16.30
N GLN A 361 -31.78 -17.58 16.71
CA GLN A 361 -31.49 -18.96 17.14
C GLN A 361 -30.79 -19.84 16.08
N ASP A 362 -30.86 -19.47 14.80
CA ASP A 362 -30.17 -20.20 13.72
C ASP A 362 -28.67 -19.91 13.68
N GLY A 363 -28.17 -18.97 14.49
CA GLY A 363 -26.76 -18.59 14.56
C GLY A 363 -26.25 -17.82 13.35
N ARG A 364 -27.15 -17.39 12.45
CA ARG A 364 -26.81 -16.61 11.25
C ARG A 364 -26.88 -15.13 11.54
N ILE A 365 -25.81 -14.40 11.27
CA ILE A 365 -25.77 -12.95 11.40
C ILE A 365 -26.26 -12.32 10.10
N ARG A 366 -27.22 -11.42 10.20
CA ARG A 366 -27.65 -10.54 9.10
C ARG A 366 -27.26 -9.11 9.44
N GLY A 367 -26.71 -8.38 8.48
CA GLY A 367 -26.30 -6.99 8.66
C GLY A 367 -26.83 -6.13 7.53
N ALA A 368 -27.48 -5.02 7.86
CA ALA A 368 -28.04 -4.08 6.89
C ALA A 368 -27.73 -2.63 7.29
N ASP A 369 -27.45 -1.78 6.31
CA ASP A 369 -27.37 -0.34 6.55
C ASP A 369 -28.78 0.22 6.64
N ALA A 370 -29.20 0.57 7.86
CA ALA A 370 -30.52 1.12 8.14
C ALA A 370 -30.55 2.66 8.07
N GLY A 371 -29.48 3.32 7.60
CA GLY A 371 -29.41 4.79 7.54
C GLY A 371 -29.52 5.46 8.91
N GLY A 372 -29.13 4.77 9.98
CA GLY A 372 -29.28 5.24 11.37
C GLY A 372 -30.67 5.06 11.97
N GLN A 373 -31.62 4.41 11.28
CA GLN A 373 -32.89 4.01 11.89
C GLN A 373 -32.68 2.88 12.91
N ARG A 374 -33.38 2.98 14.04
CA ARG A 374 -33.40 1.91 15.05
C ARG A 374 -34.35 0.79 14.61
N PHE A 375 -33.95 -0.43 14.89
CA PHE A 375 -34.69 -1.66 14.74
C PHE A 375 -36.04 -1.56 15.44
N GLY A 376 -37.12 -1.92 14.73
CA GLY A 376 -38.49 -1.85 15.22
C GLY A 376 -39.23 -0.51 14.99
N GLN A 377 -38.56 0.58 14.61
CA GLN A 377 -39.21 1.86 14.29
C GLN A 377 -39.57 2.02 12.79
N GLY A 378 -40.30 1.04 12.23
CA GLY A 378 -40.93 1.17 10.91
C GLY A 378 -40.22 0.51 9.73
N SER A 379 -39.12 -0.21 9.95
CA SER A 379 -38.39 -0.91 8.89
C SER A 379 -38.83 -2.38 8.81
N THR A 380 -39.53 -2.76 7.73
CA THR A 380 -39.81 -4.16 7.33
C THR A 380 -38.55 -4.87 6.80
N MET A 381 -37.37 -4.53 7.32
CA MET A 381 -36.10 -5.03 6.84
C MET A 381 -35.44 -5.81 7.97
N LEU A 382 -35.65 -7.14 7.96
CA LEU A 382 -34.62 -8.18 8.06
C LEU A 382 -35.20 -9.60 8.03
#